data_AF-A0A7J3QG98-F1
#
_entry.id   AF-A0A7J3QG98-F1
#
_cell.length_a   1.000
_cell.length_b   1.000
_cell.length_c   1.000
_cell.angle_alpha   90.00
_cell.angle_beta   90.00
_cell.angle_gamma   90.00
#
_symmetry.space_group_name_H-M   'P 1'
#
loop_
_entity.id
_entity.type
_entity.pdbx_description
1 polymer ?
#
loop_
_entity_poly.entity_id
_entity_poly.type
_entity_poly.pdbx_seq_one_letter_code
_entity_poly.pdbx_strand_id
1 'polypeptide(L)'
;MREKTLVWILLLYPVSVLLVAAGFLALTLLALKVEPLIISCAVWWFLFAGLLLIFLSGRRFLERLGADRVFLAALALSAAFGLLSLLLL
;
A
#
# COMPACT_ATOMS: atom_id res chain seq x y z
N MET A 1 0.44 19.16 -20.69
CA MET A 1 1.46 18.34 -20.01
C MET A 1 1.58 18.65 -18.50
N ARG A 2 1.52 19.92 -18.05
CA ARG A 2 1.60 20.29 -16.62
C ARG A 2 0.51 19.70 -15.72
N GLU A 3 -0.72 19.55 -16.22
CA GLU A 3 -1.85 19.04 -15.41
C GLU A 3 -1.68 17.56 -15.02
N LYS A 4 -1.16 16.72 -15.93
CA LYS A 4 -0.93 15.30 -15.63
C LYS A 4 0.10 15.11 -14.51
N THR A 5 1.15 15.94 -14.48
CA THR A 5 2.20 15.89 -13.45
C THR A 5 1.69 16.26 -12.06
N LEU A 6 0.86 17.30 -11.96
CA LEU A 6 0.23 17.70 -10.69
C LEU A 6 -0.64 16.58 -10.11
N VAL A 7 -1.35 15.87 -10.98
CA VAL A 7 -2.22 14.78 -10.53
C VAL A 7 -1.42 13.56 -10.09
N TRP A 8 -0.32 13.22 -10.76
CA TRP A 8 0.61 12.19 -10.28
C TRP A 8 1.18 12.52 -8.89
N ILE A 9 1.53 13.79 -8.64
CA ILE A 9 2.01 14.25 -7.33
C ILE A 9 0.91 14.09 -6.26
N LEU A 10 -0.33 14.48 -6.59
CA LEU A 10 -1.48 14.32 -5.69
C LEU A 10 -1.75 12.86 -5.32
N LEU A 11 -1.47 11.93 -6.22
CA LEU A 11 -1.68 10.50 -6.02
C LEU A 11 -0.51 9.82 -5.32
N LEU A 12 0.71 10.31 -5.55
CA LEU A 12 1.91 9.87 -4.84
C LEU A 12 1.86 10.27 -3.37
N TYR A 13 1.30 11.44 -3.03
CA TYR A 13 1.22 11.90 -1.64
C TYR A 13 0.59 10.89 -0.67
N PRO A 14 -0.66 10.40 -0.88
CA PRO A 14 -1.26 9.41 0.02
C PRO A 14 -0.51 8.07 0.02
N VAL A 15 0.10 7.67 -1.10
CA VAL A 15 0.92 6.45 -1.17
C VAL A 15 2.21 6.61 -0.37
N SER A 16 2.88 7.75 -0.46
CA SER A 16 4.08 8.04 0.32
C SER A 16 3.78 8.07 1.82
N VAL A 17 2.67 8.70 2.22
CA VAL A 17 2.22 8.68 3.63
C VAL A 17 1.97 7.25 4.11
N LEU A 18 1.32 6.43 3.28
CA LEU A 18 1.07 5.02 3.60
C LEU A 18 2.37 4.22 3.78
N LEU A 19 3.36 4.41 2.89
CA LEU A 19 4.66 3.76 2.99
C LEU A 19 5.44 4.17 4.25
N VAL A 20 5.41 5.46 4.59
CA VAL A 20 6.01 5.96 5.84
C VAL A 20 5.34 5.32 7.04
N ALA A 21 4.01 5.27 7.07
CA ALA A 21 3.26 4.62 8.14
C ALA A 21 3.55 3.12 8.26
N ALA A 22 3.68 2.41 7.13
CA ALA A 22 4.07 1.00 7.10
C ALA A 22 5.49 0.79 7.64
N GLY A 23 6.42 1.69 7.32
CA GLY A 23 7.77 1.68 7.89
C GLY A 23 7.79 1.90 9.40
N PHE A 24 6.97 2.84 9.90
CA PHE A 24 6.80 3.06 11.34
C PHE A 24 6.19 1.84 12.05
N LEU A 25 5.21 1.18 11.42
CA LEU A 25 4.63 -0.07 11.93
C LEU A 25 5.71 -1.15 12.03
N ALA A 26 6.49 -1.35 10.97
CA ALA A 26 7.59 -2.33 10.95
C ALA A 26 8.63 -2.04 12.04
N LEU A 27 9.06 -0.79 12.19
CA LEU A 27 9.98 -0.35 13.24
C LEU A 27 9.43 -0.61 14.64
N THR A 28 8.14 -0.34 14.86
CA THR A 28 7.49 -0.55 16.16
C THR A 28 7.45 -2.04 16.51
N LEU A 29 7.06 -2.90 15.57
CA LEU A 29 7.04 -4.35 15.78
C LEU A 29 8.45 -4.92 15.98
N LEU A 30 9.44 -4.38 15.28
CA LEU A 30 10.84 -4.76 15.44
C LEU A 30 11.38 -4.36 16.83
N ALA A 31 11.01 -3.17 17.33
CA ALA A 31 11.35 -2.73 18.68
C ALA A 31 10.71 -3.62 19.76
N LEU A 32 9.53 -4.18 19.48
CA LEU A 32 8.84 -5.17 20.33
C LEU A 32 9.41 -6.60 20.21
N LYS A 33 10.48 -6.81 19.42
CA LYS A 33 11.10 -8.12 19.15
C LYS A 33 10.13 -9.16 18.57
N VAL A 34 9.16 -8.71 17.78
CA VAL A 34 8.24 -9.59 17.07
C VAL A 34 9.00 -10.37 16.00
N GLU A 35 8.60 -11.62 15.75
CA GLU A 35 9.21 -12.45 14.72
C GLU A 35 9.12 -11.80 13.33
N PRO A 36 10.20 -11.83 12.52
CA PRO A 36 10.22 -11.16 11.22
C PRO A 36 9.07 -11.55 10.28
N LEU A 37 8.59 -12.80 10.41
CA LEU A 37 7.47 -13.30 9.60
C LEU A 37 6.15 -12.61 9.93
N ILE A 38 5.87 -12.41 11.22
CA ILE A 38 4.70 -11.69 11.72
C ILE A 38 4.79 -10.22 11.32
N ILE A 39 5.99 -9.62 11.38
CA ILE A 39 6.23 -8.24 10.91
C ILE A 39 5.89 -8.12 9.42
N SER A 40 6.43 -9.02 8.59
CA SER A 40 6.14 -9.04 7.15
C SER A 40 4.64 -9.16 6.89
N CYS A 41 3.97 -10.10 7.55
CA CYS A 41 2.53 -10.32 7.44
C CYS A 41 1.75 -9.04 7.79
N ALA A 42 2.03 -8.44 8.95
CA ALA A 42 1.36 -7.22 9.40
C ALA A 42 1.56 -6.04 8.43
N VAL A 43 2.79 -5.85 7.92
CA VAL A 43 3.12 -4.77 6.99
C VAL A 43 2.41 -4.96 5.65
N TRP A 44 2.39 -6.17 5.09
CA TRP A 44 1.71 -6.44 3.82
C TRP A 44 0.20 -6.25 3.93
N TRP A 45 -0.42 -6.72 5.00
CA TRP A 45 -1.85 -6.51 5.24
C TRP A 45 -2.19 -5.04 5.47
N PHE A 46 -1.34 -4.29 6.18
CA PHE A 46 -1.49 -2.86 6.36
C PHE A 46 -1.41 -2.10 5.03
N LEU A 47 -0.41 -2.43 4.19
CA LEU A 47 -0.27 -1.85 2.85
C LEU A 47 -1.47 -2.19 1.96
N PHE A 48 -1.95 -3.43 2.00
CA PHE A 48 -3.14 -3.84 1.25
C PHE A 48 -4.37 -3.04 1.67
N ALA A 49 -4.65 -2.96 2.97
CA ALA A 49 -5.78 -2.21 3.50
C ALA A 49 -5.69 -0.71 3.16
N GLY A 50 -4.50 -0.12 3.28
CA GLY A 50 -4.27 1.28 2.93
C GLY A 50 -4.43 1.57 1.44
N LEU A 51 -3.87 0.73 0.57
CA LEU A 51 -4.03 0.84 -0.89
C LEU A 51 -5.50 0.66 -1.30
N LEU A 52 -6.21 -0.28 -0.69
CA LEU A 52 -7.64 -0.48 -0.91
C LEU A 52 -8.44 0.78 -0.54
N LEU A 53 -8.10 1.42 0.58
CA LEU A 53 -8.80 2.61 1.06
C LEU A 53 -8.54 3.83 0.14
N ILE A 54 -7.29 4.01 -0.31
CA ILE A 54 -6.92 5.02 -1.32
C ILE A 54 -7.64 4.74 -2.65
N PHE A 55 -7.68 3.47 -3.07
CA PHE A 55 -8.35 3.05 -4.28
C PHE A 55 -9.85 3.36 -4.24
N LEU A 56 -10.54 2.97 -3.16
CA LEU A 56 -11.98 3.21 -3.00
C LEU A 56 -12.30 4.71 -2.91
N SER A 57 -11.49 5.48 -2.18
CA SER A 57 -11.69 6.93 -2.02
C SER A 57 -11.37 7.70 -3.31
N GLY A 58 -10.38 7.22 -4.08
CA GLY A 58 -9.86 7.86 -5.29
C GLY A 58 -10.37 7.26 -6.60
N ARG A 59 -11.24 6.24 -6.58
CA ARG A 59 -11.58 5.42 -7.76
C ARG A 59 -11.98 6.25 -8.98
N ARG A 60 -12.89 7.22 -8.80
CA ARG A 60 -13.35 8.11 -9.88
C ARG A 60 -12.23 8.99 -10.45
N PHE A 61 -11.23 9.32 -9.63
CA PHE A 61 -10.06 10.11 -10.02
C PHE A 61 -9.03 9.23 -10.74
N LEU A 62 -8.80 8.02 -10.23
CA LEU A 62 -7.91 6.99 -10.80
C LEU A 62 -8.38 6.50 -12.18
N GLU A 63 -9.68 6.28 -12.35
CA GLU A 63 -10.28 5.91 -13.64
C GLU A 63 -10.05 7.02 -14.68
N ARG A 64 -10.19 8.29 -14.30
CA ARG A 64 -9.92 9.44 -15.19
C ARG A 64 -8.44 9.59 -15.57
N LEU A 65 -7.53 9.06 -14.75
CA LEU A 65 -6.09 9.11 -14.98
C LEU A 65 -5.55 7.92 -15.76
N GLY A 66 -6.35 6.86 -15.94
CA GLY A 66 -5.88 5.58 -16.48
C GLY A 66 -4.89 4.84 -15.57
N ALA A 67 -4.75 5.26 -14.31
CA ALA A 67 -3.87 4.64 -13.32
C ALA A 67 -4.53 3.52 -12.52
N ASP A 68 -5.82 3.27 -12.78
CA ASP A 68 -6.64 2.20 -12.17
C ASP A 68 -5.94 0.83 -12.19
N ARG A 69 -5.38 0.43 -13.35
CA ARG A 69 -4.67 -0.85 -13.51
C ARG A 69 -3.42 -0.96 -12.64
N VAL A 70 -2.70 0.15 -12.42
CA VAL A 70 -1.48 0.17 -11.60
C VAL A 70 -1.85 -0.03 -10.13
N PHE A 71 -2.92 0.61 -9.66
CA PHE A 71 -3.41 0.41 -8.30
C PHE A 71 -3.95 -1.00 -8.09
N LEU A 72 -4.73 -1.53 -9.04
CA LEU A 72 -5.22 -2.90 -8.98
C LEU A 72 -4.07 -3.92 -8.95
N ALA A 73 -3.01 -3.69 -9.73
CA ALA A 73 -1.81 -4.52 -9.69
C ALA A 73 -1.10 -4.44 -8.33
N ALA A 74 -0.96 -3.25 -7.74
CA ALA A 74 -0.36 -3.08 -6.42
C ALA A 74 -1.20 -3.74 -5.31
N LEU A 75 -2.54 -3.64 -5.41
CA LEU A 75 -3.49 -4.36 -4.55
C LEU A 75 -3.35 -5.88 -4.68
N ALA A 76 -3.27 -6.40 -5.90
CA ALA A 76 -3.10 -7.83 -6.14
C ALA A 76 -1.76 -8.34 -5.59
N LEU A 77 -0.67 -7.59 -5.79
CA LEU A 77 0.64 -7.94 -5.25
C LEU A 77 0.65 -7.94 -3.72
N SER A 78 0.14 -6.86 -3.09
CA SER A 78 0.08 -6.78 -1.62
C SER A 78 -0.80 -7.88 -1.02
N ALA A 79 -1.91 -8.24 -1.66
CA ALA A 79 -2.73 -9.40 -1.27
C ALA A 79 -1.96 -10.71 -1.42
N ALA A 80 -1.27 -10.92 -2.54
CA ALA A 80 -0.50 -12.14 -2.78
C ALA A 80 0.63 -12.31 -1.76
N PHE A 81 1.39 -11.25 -1.48
CA PHE A 81 2.45 -11.28 -0.46
C PHE A 81 1.89 -11.43 0.97
N GLY A 82 0.72 -10.84 1.26
CA GLY A 82 0.02 -11.02 2.53
C GLY A 82 -0.45 -12.47 2.74
N LEU A 83 -1.02 -13.10 1.71
CA LEU A 83 -1.41 -14.51 1.72
C LEU A 83 -0.20 -15.43 1.83
N LEU A 84 0.89 -15.13 1.11
CA LEU A 84 2.11 -15.92 1.15
C LEU A 84 2.76 -15.84 2.54
N SER A 85 2.72 -14.67 3.17
CA SER A 85 3.20 -14.49 4.55
C SER A 85 2.34 -15.28 5.55
N LEU A 86 1.02 -15.34 5.35
CA LEU A 86 0.11 -16.16 6.17
C LEU A 86 0.35 -17.66 6.02
N LEU A 87 0.66 -18.14 4.81
CA LEU A 87 0.93 -19.56 4.56
C LEU A 87 2.26 -20.03 5.15
N LEU A 88 3.20 -19.11 5.34
CA LEU A 88 4.52 -19.40 5.91
C LEU A 88 4.54 -19.28 7.45
N LEU A 89 3.48 -18.70 8.04
CA LEU A 89 3.32 -18.43 9.47
C LEU A 89 2.77 -19.65 10.21
#